data_AF-A0AAE9J7J8-F1
#
_entry.id   AF-A0AAE9J7J8-F1
#
_cell.length_a   1.000
_cell.length_b   1.000
_cell.length_c   1.000
_cell.angle_alpha   90.00
_cell.angle_beta   90.00
_cell.angle_gamma   90.00
#
_symmetry.space_group_name_H-M   'P 1'
#
loop_
_entity.id
_entity.type
_entity.pdbx_description
1 polymer ?
#
loop_
_entity_poly.entity_id
_entity_poly.type
_entity_poly.pdbx_seq_one_letter_code
_entity_poly.pdbx_strand_id
1 'polypeptide(L)'
;MLCQTKQKTKDQKIFEHAQQLAEQLRDQVAERRDFESERRRIKVFVSHRLRETAEYFMEAYGEKWKEEKSAVEKLKSLRNYMIEELVKIDKQEEMDQSN
;
A
#
# COMPACT_ATOMS: atom_id res chain seq x y z
N MET A 1 4.10 22.35 56.33
CA MET A 1 4.75 21.31 55.52
C MET A 1 3.67 20.48 54.85
N LEU A 2 3.38 20.75 53.57
CA LEU A 2 2.38 20.02 52.79
C LEU A 2 3.10 18.90 52.02
N CYS A 3 3.24 17.73 52.65
CA CYS A 3 3.63 16.52 51.93
C CYS A 3 2.35 15.85 51.44
N GLN A 4 1.85 16.30 50.28
CA GLN A 4 0.79 15.58 49.57
C GLN A 4 1.47 14.51 48.71
N THR A 5 1.50 13.29 49.23
CA THR A 5 1.80 12.09 48.48
C THR A 5 0.84 12.02 47.30
N LYS A 6 1.37 12.15 46.07
CA LYS A 6 0.62 12.04 44.82
C LYS A 6 0.08 10.62 44.65
N GLN A 7 -1.05 10.33 45.28
CA GLN A 7 -1.82 9.11 45.02
C GLN A 7 -2.41 9.24 43.61
N LYS A 8 -1.75 8.65 42.60
CA LYS A 8 -2.35 8.57 41.25
C LYS A 8 -3.71 7.88 41.40
N THR A 9 -4.77 8.57 41.03
CA THR A 9 -6.14 8.04 41.06
C THR A 9 -6.24 6.81 40.15
N LYS A 10 -7.18 5.91 40.44
CA LYS A 10 -7.43 4.70 39.63
C LYS A 10 -7.57 5.03 38.14
N ASP A 11 -8.20 6.17 37.84
CA ASP A 11 -8.41 6.68 36.48
C ASP A 11 -7.09 7.05 35.78
N GLN A 12 -6.12 7.58 36.52
CA GLN A 12 -4.80 7.93 35.97
C GLN A 12 -3.98 6.68 35.63
N LYS A 13 -4.12 5.61 36.42
CA LYS A 13 -3.48 4.31 36.13
C LYS A 13 -4.12 3.62 34.92
N ILE A 14 -5.44 3.73 34.78
CA ILE A 14 -6.17 3.21 33.62
C ILE A 14 -5.75 3.94 32.35
N PHE A 15 -5.59 5.27 32.43
CA PHE A 15 -5.15 6.08 31.29
C PHE A 15 -3.72 5.74 30.84
N GLU A 16 -2.77 5.62 31.78
CA GLU A 16 -1.38 5.22 31.48
C GLU A 16 -1.32 3.81 30.87
N HIS A 17 -2.12 2.87 31.37
CA HIS A 17 -2.22 1.52 30.82
C HIS A 17 -2.84 1.51 29.42
N ALA A 18 -3.86 2.33 29.16
CA ALA A 18 -4.46 2.48 27.83
C ALA A 18 -3.48 3.10 26.82
N GLN A 19 -2.64 4.04 27.26
CA GLN A 19 -1.58 4.61 26.42
C GLN A 19 -0.51 3.57 26.06
N GLN A 20 -0.04 2.79 27.04
CA GLN A 20 0.92 1.70 26.79
C GLN A 20 0.35 0.63 25.86
N LEU A 21 -0.92 0.25 26.05
CA LEU A 21 -1.58 -0.70 25.16
C LEU A 21 -1.74 -0.13 23.74
N ALA A 22 -2.07 1.16 23.60
CA ALA A 22 -2.16 1.82 22.30
C ALA A 22 -0.79 1.99 21.61
N GLU A 23 0.31 2.03 22.36
CA GLU A 23 1.68 2.06 21.85
C GLU A 23 2.11 0.66 21.40
N GLN A 24 1.85 -0.38 22.20
CA GLN A 24 2.08 -1.78 21.81
C GLN A 24 1.23 -2.21 20.61
N LEU A 25 -0.03 -1.79 20.54
CA LEU A 25 -0.88 -2.05 19.38
C LEU A 25 -0.40 -1.27 18.14
N ARG A 26 0.17 -0.07 18.32
CA ARG A 26 0.81 0.65 17.22
C ARG A 26 2.07 -0.05 16.74
N ASP A 27 2.87 -0.59 17.66
CA ASP A 27 4.08 -1.37 17.33
C ASP A 27 3.73 -2.72 16.68
N GLN A 28 2.62 -3.35 17.05
CA GLN A 28 2.09 -4.56 16.41
C GLN A 28 1.43 -4.27 15.05
N VAL A 29 0.76 -3.14 14.87
CA VAL A 29 0.28 -2.71 13.54
C VAL A 29 1.44 -2.21 12.67
N ALA A 30 2.53 -1.76 13.29
CA ALA A 30 3.84 -1.57 12.66
C ALA A 30 4.59 -2.90 12.45
N GLU A 31 3.90 -4.05 12.50
CA GLU A 31 4.34 -5.25 11.79
C GLU A 31 4.59 -4.86 10.32
N ARG A 32 5.88 -4.64 10.04
CA ARG A 32 6.53 -4.32 8.76
C ARG A 32 5.60 -4.35 7.56
N ARG A 33 5.45 -3.21 6.89
CA ARG A 33 4.87 -3.16 5.53
C ARG A 33 5.44 -4.31 4.71
N ASP A 34 4.57 -5.24 4.32
CA ASP A 34 4.95 -6.36 3.47
C ASP A 34 5.03 -5.86 2.04
N PHE A 35 6.16 -5.21 1.73
CA PHE A 35 6.45 -4.65 0.42
C PHE A 35 6.36 -5.69 -0.69
N GLU A 36 6.68 -6.96 -0.41
CA GLU A 36 6.56 -8.04 -1.39
C GLU A 36 5.10 -8.36 -1.71
N SER A 37 4.24 -8.43 -0.69
CA SER A 37 2.80 -8.57 -0.90
C SER A 37 2.21 -7.38 -1.64
N GLU A 38 2.65 -6.15 -1.36
CA GLU A 38 2.20 -4.95 -2.07
C GLU A 38 2.62 -4.97 -3.55
N ARG A 39 3.89 -5.31 -3.86
CA ARG A 39 4.36 -5.52 -5.23
C ARG A 39 3.54 -6.56 -5.96
N ARG A 40 3.25 -7.68 -5.30
CA ARG A 40 2.44 -8.77 -5.87
C ARG A 40 1.03 -8.28 -6.20
N ARG A 41 0.39 -7.52 -5.31
CA ARG A 41 -0.96 -6.96 -5.54
C ARG A 41 -0.99 -6.05 -6.76
N ILE A 42 -0.02 -5.15 -6.91
CA ILE A 42 0.09 -4.27 -8.09
C ILE A 42 0.26 -5.08 -9.38
N LYS A 43 1.17 -6.06 -9.39
CA LYS A 43 1.40 -6.93 -10.57
C LYS A 43 0.15 -7.70 -10.97
N VAL A 44 -0.58 -8.27 -10.01
CA VAL A 44 -1.83 -8.99 -10.25
C VAL A 44 -2.89 -8.05 -10.79
N PHE A 45 -3.12 -6.90 -10.14
CA PHE A 45 -4.08 -5.90 -10.58
C PHE A 45 -3.83 -5.44 -12.03
N VAL A 46 -2.59 -5.06 -12.35
CA VAL A 46 -2.27 -4.59 -13.70
C VAL A 46 -2.38 -5.71 -14.72
N SER A 47 -2.00 -6.94 -14.37
CA SER A 47 -2.17 -8.11 -15.25
C SER A 47 -3.63 -8.37 -15.60
N HIS A 48 -4.54 -8.25 -14.63
CA HIS A 48 -5.98 -8.30 -14.88
C HIS A 48 -6.42 -7.18 -15.82
N ARG A 49 -6.01 -5.94 -15.57
CA ARG A 49 -6.41 -4.79 -16.42
C ARG A 49 -5.86 -4.87 -17.83
N LEU A 50 -4.64 -5.37 -18.02
CA LEU A 50 -4.07 -5.61 -19.35
C LEU A 50 -4.88 -6.65 -20.12
N ARG A 51 -5.31 -7.73 -19.45
CA ARG A 51 -6.15 -8.75 -20.07
C ARG A 51 -7.51 -8.20 -20.47
N GLU A 52 -8.24 -7.59 -19.55
CA GLU A 52 -9.56 -6.99 -19.82
C GLU A 52 -9.49 -5.96 -20.95
N THR A 53 -8.42 -5.15 -20.96
CA THR A 53 -8.19 -4.16 -22.02
C THR A 53 -7.95 -4.84 -23.37
N ALA A 54 -7.12 -5.89 -23.41
CA ALA A 54 -6.88 -6.65 -24.62
C ALA A 54 -8.14 -7.34 -25.14
N GLU A 55 -8.95 -7.94 -24.26
CA GLU A 55 -10.23 -8.55 -24.60
C GLU A 55 -11.20 -7.51 -25.20
N TYR A 56 -11.35 -6.36 -24.57
CA TYR A 56 -12.16 -5.25 -25.08
C TYR A 56 -11.73 -4.80 -26.49
N PHE A 57 -10.43 -4.57 -26.68
CA PHE A 57 -9.93 -4.11 -27.98
C PHE A 57 -10.03 -5.21 -29.05
N MET A 58 -9.84 -6.47 -28.68
CA MET A 58 -10.01 -7.60 -29.58
C MET A 58 -11.48 -7.75 -30.02
N GLU A 59 -12.43 -7.57 -29.10
CA GLU A 59 -13.87 -7.59 -29.40
C GLU A 59 -14.27 -6.41 -30.30
N ALA A 60 -13.74 -5.21 -30.04
CA ALA A 60 -14.11 -4.00 -30.77
C ALA A 60 -13.47 -3.88 -32.17
N TYR A 61 -12.22 -4.35 -32.34
CA TYR A 61 -11.41 -4.10 -33.55
C TYR A 61 -10.92 -5.37 -34.25
N GLY A 62 -11.25 -6.55 -33.73
CA GLY A 62 -10.86 -7.85 -34.32
C GLY A 62 -9.34 -8.05 -34.32
N GLU A 63 -8.80 -8.80 -35.29
CA GLU A 63 -7.38 -9.20 -35.31
C GLU A 63 -6.39 -8.04 -35.37
N LYS A 64 -6.80 -6.88 -35.89
CA LYS A 64 -5.95 -5.69 -36.04
C LYS A 64 -5.90 -4.80 -34.80
N TRP A 65 -6.55 -5.20 -33.70
CA TRP A 65 -6.64 -4.39 -32.49
C TRP A 65 -5.29 -3.90 -31.93
N LYS A 66 -4.20 -4.64 -32.20
CA LYS A 66 -2.83 -4.26 -31.77
C LYS A 66 -2.22 -3.12 -32.58
N GLU A 67 -2.76 -2.81 -33.75
CA GLU A 67 -2.36 -1.68 -34.59
C GLU A 67 -3.10 -0.39 -34.20
N GLU A 68 -4.21 -0.53 -33.45
CA GLU A 68 -5.01 0.61 -33.01
C GLU A 68 -4.25 1.49 -32.04
N LYS A 69 -4.13 2.77 -32.39
CA LYS A 69 -3.41 3.76 -31.57
C LYS A 69 -3.96 3.82 -30.14
N SER A 70 -5.28 3.76 -29.99
CA SER A 70 -5.97 3.77 -28.70
C SER A 70 -5.60 2.54 -27.84
N ALA A 71 -5.49 1.36 -28.44
CA ALA A 71 -5.06 0.14 -27.75
C ALA A 71 -3.60 0.25 -27.29
N VAL A 72 -2.71 0.68 -28.20
CA VAL A 72 -1.29 0.85 -27.89
C VAL A 72 -1.08 1.87 -26.76
N GLU A 73 -1.77 3.01 -26.81
CA GLU A 73 -1.68 4.04 -25.77
C GLU A 73 -2.22 3.54 -24.43
N LYS A 74 -3.35 2.82 -24.43
CA LYS A 74 -3.94 2.28 -23.20
C LYS A 74 -3.05 1.23 -22.54
N LEU A 75 -2.50 0.29 -23.32
CA LEU A 75 -1.58 -0.72 -22.80
C LEU A 75 -0.28 -0.12 -22.29
N LYS A 76 0.27 0.88 -22.98
CA LYS A 76 1.44 1.64 -22.51
C LYS A 76 1.16 2.37 -21.20
N SER A 77 -0.02 3.00 -21.07
CA SER A 77 -0.44 3.67 -19.84
C SER A 77 -0.53 2.70 -18.66
N LEU A 78 -1.14 1.53 -18.85
CA LEU A 78 -1.22 0.49 -17.81
C LEU A 78 0.17 -0.03 -17.39
N ARG A 79 1.08 -0.20 -18.35
CA ARG A 79 2.47 -0.57 -18.06
C ARG A 79 3.19 0.52 -17.27
N ASN A 80 3.04 1.79 -17.65
CA ASN A 80 3.68 2.90 -16.95
C ASN A 80 3.16 3.03 -15.52
N TYR A 81 1.85 2.91 -15.33
CA TYR A 81 1.25 2.88 -14.00
C TYR A 81 1.88 1.79 -13.11
N MET A 82 2.05 0.57 -13.63
CA MET A 82 2.71 -0.50 -12.88
C MET A 82 4.12 -0.13 -12.46
N ILE A 83 4.92 0.44 -13.37
CA ILE A 83 6.29 0.84 -13.09
C ILE A 83 6.32 1.94 -12.02
N GLU A 84 5.48 2.96 -12.15
CA GLU A 84 5.41 4.06 -11.19
C GLU A 84 5.03 3.58 -9.79
N GLU A 85 4.05 2.69 -9.67
CA GLU A 85 3.64 2.14 -8.37
C GLU A 85 4.73 1.25 -7.76
N LEU A 86 5.40 0.41 -8.57
CA LEU A 86 6.52 -0.40 -8.07
C LEU A 86 7.69 0.47 -7.59
N VAL A 87 8.04 1.53 -8.31
CA VAL A 87 9.09 2.47 -7.90
C VAL A 87 8.73 3.19 -6.59
N LYS A 88 7.46 3.52 -6.36
CA LYS A 88 7.02 4.09 -5.07
C LYS A 88 7.24 3.10 -3.93
N ILE A 89 6.93 1.83 -4.15
CA ILE A 89 7.14 0.77 -3.15
C ILE A 89 8.63 0.61 -2.88
N ASP A 90 9.48 0.55 -3.92
CA ASP A 90 10.93 0.41 -3.77
C ASP A 90 11.53 1.57 -2.97
N LYS A 91 11.14 2.82 -3.27
CA LYS A 91 11.58 4.01 -2.50
C LYS A 91 11.16 3.97 -1.04
N GLN A 92 9.94 3.47 -0.77
CA GLN A 92 9.46 3.36 0.60
C GLN A 92 10.20 2.28 1.37
N GLU A 93 10.49 1.13 0.73
CA GLU A 93 11.28 0.07 1.34
C GLU A 93 12.71 0.55 1.63
N GLU A 94 13.34 1.27 0.71
CA GLU A 94 14.66 1.89 0.94
C GLU A 94 14.65 2.85 2.14
N MET A 95 13.63 3.70 2.26
CA MET A 95 13.47 4.61 3.40
C MET A 95 13.27 3.86 4.71
N ASP A 96 12.45 2.81 4.72
CA ASP A 96 12.18 2.01 5.91
C ASP A 96 13.40 1.17 6.33
N GLN A 97 14.25 0.77 5.39
CA GLN A 97 15.52 0.07 5.67
C GLN A 97 16.65 1.01 6.11
N SER A 98 16.55 2.32 5.81
CA SER A 98 17.58 3.32 6.14
C SER A 98 17.35 4.05 7.47
N ASN A 99 16.22 3.81 8.14
CA ASN A 99 15.84 4.40 9.43
C ASN A 99 15.97 3.38 10.57
#